data_AF-A0A8B3TEP4-F1
#
_entry.id   AF-A0A8B3TEP4-F1
#
_cell.length_a   1.000
_cell.length_b   1.000
_cell.length_c   1.000
_cell.angle_alpha   90.00
_cell.angle_beta   90.00
_cell.angle_gamma   90.00
#
_symmetry.space_group_name_H-M   'P 1'
#
loop_
_entity.id
_entity.type
_entity.pdbx_description
1 polymer ?
#
loop_
_entity_poly.entity_id
_entity_poly.type
_entity_poly.pdbx_seq_one_letter_code
_entity_poly.pdbx_strand_id
1 'polypeptide(L)'
;MSGENKALLASVSYIDIFDSEGNKKNTDDIKTELEKKRHLKESQINQFLNTYEVLDQQLETASGFSAMVVREKSSGKNLFVIRGTQEPVDFLQDGMLVATGLAKAQVIDALNYFNKVTTPKGQTYNEIVSKITSPLSSSFSISI
;
A
#
# COMPACT_ATOMS: atom_id res chain seq x y z
N MET A 1 8.32 10.09 15.16
CA MET A 1 9.07 9.13 14.34
C MET A 1 10.25 9.86 13.71
N SER A 2 11.48 9.37 13.89
CA SER A 2 12.67 9.89 13.19
C SER A 2 12.58 9.61 11.68
N GLY A 3 13.35 10.34 10.86
CA GLY A 3 13.39 10.12 9.41
C GLY A 3 13.82 8.71 9.01
N GLU A 4 14.73 8.11 9.78
CA GLU A 4 15.21 6.73 9.60
C GLU A 4 14.09 5.69 9.72
N ASN A 5 13.16 5.89 10.67
CA ASN A 5 12.02 4.99 10.84
C ASN A 5 11.05 5.01 9.65
N LYS A 6 10.90 6.16 8.98
CA LYS A 6 10.06 6.28 7.77
C LYS A 6 10.73 5.60 6.57
N ALA A 7 12.04 5.77 6.41
CA ALA A 7 12.80 5.11 5.34
C ALA A 7 12.80 3.57 5.49
N LEU A 8 12.87 3.08 6.72
CA LEU A 8 12.76 1.66 7.03
C LEU A 8 11.37 1.11 6.67
N LEU A 9 10.30 1.78 7.09
CA LEU A 9 8.93 1.41 6.72
C LEU A 9 8.71 1.39 5.21
N ALA A 10 9.18 2.43 4.52
CA ALA A 10 9.12 2.51 3.08
C ALA A 10 9.95 1.41 2.40
N SER A 11 11.02 0.90 3.03
CA SER A 11 11.80 -0.21 2.48
C SER A 11 11.09 -1.54 2.64
N VAL A 12 10.41 -1.75 3.77
CA VAL A 12 9.63 -2.97 4.03
C VAL A 12 8.37 -3.04 3.16
N SER A 13 7.78 -1.91 2.76
CA SER A 13 6.59 -1.92 1.87
C SER A 13 6.84 -2.50 0.47
N TYR A 14 8.07 -2.83 0.12
CA TYR A 14 8.45 -3.46 -1.16
C TYR A 14 8.59 -4.99 -1.06
N ILE A 15 8.30 -5.57 0.10
CA ILE A 15 8.32 -7.02 0.28
C ILE A 15 6.94 -7.54 0.72
N ASP A 16 6.65 -8.78 0.34
CA ASP A 16 5.39 -9.43 0.68
C ASP A 16 5.56 -10.13 2.03
N ILE A 17 4.88 -9.62 3.05
CA ILE A 17 4.81 -10.16 4.41
C ILE A 17 3.73 -11.23 4.51
N PHE A 18 2.71 -11.12 3.67
CA PHE A 18 1.63 -12.08 3.53
C PHE A 18 1.75 -12.82 2.19
N ASP A 19 1.25 -14.05 2.14
CA ASP A 19 1.06 -14.77 0.90
C ASP A 19 -0.26 -14.35 0.19
N SER A 20 -0.51 -14.90 -1.00
CA SER A 20 -1.73 -14.64 -1.77
C SER A 20 -3.01 -15.14 -1.10
N GLU A 21 -2.90 -16.01 -0.09
CA GLU A 21 -4.02 -16.53 0.69
C GLU A 21 -4.31 -15.66 1.92
N GLY A 22 -3.48 -14.65 2.18
CA GLY A 22 -3.59 -13.76 3.34
C GLY A 22 -2.98 -14.33 4.61
N ASN A 23 -2.19 -15.41 4.52
CA ASN A 23 -1.44 -15.92 5.67
C ASN A 23 -0.12 -15.16 5.78
N LYS A 24 0.26 -14.83 7.02
CA LYS A 24 1.55 -14.20 7.30
C LYS A 24 2.67 -15.21 7.09
N LYS A 25 3.69 -14.84 6.30
CA LYS A 25 4.89 -15.65 6.09
C LYS A 25 5.65 -15.84 7.41
N ASN A 26 6.47 -16.88 7.48
CA ASN A 26 7.34 -17.08 8.65
C ASN A 26 8.32 -15.90 8.80
N THR A 27 8.67 -15.60 10.05
CA THR A 27 9.60 -14.53 10.38
C THR A 27 10.96 -14.71 9.71
N ASP A 28 11.45 -15.94 9.59
CA ASP A 28 12.75 -16.21 8.95
C ASP A 28 12.72 -15.97 7.44
N ASP A 29 11.59 -16.25 6.79
CA ASP A 29 11.40 -15.96 5.37
C ASP A 29 11.33 -14.44 5.15
N ILE A 30 10.60 -13.73 6.01
CA ILE A 30 10.51 -12.25 5.99
C ILE A 30 11.91 -11.64 6.17
N LYS A 31 12.69 -12.11 7.14
CA LYS A 31 14.07 -11.65 7.35
C LYS A 31 14.92 -11.89 6.11
N THR A 32 14.86 -13.09 5.56
CA THR A 32 15.60 -13.47 4.35
C THR A 32 15.23 -12.57 3.16
N GLU A 33 13.96 -12.25 2.97
CA GLU A 33 13.51 -11.34 1.92
C GLU A 33 14.00 -9.91 2.15
N LEU A 34 13.95 -9.40 3.38
CA LEU A 34 14.47 -8.08 3.73
C LEU A 34 15.98 -7.95 3.50
N GLU A 35 16.75 -8.99 3.83
CA GLU A 35 18.19 -9.02 3.58
C GLU A 35 18.51 -9.09 2.10
N LYS A 36 17.87 -10.03 1.37
CA LYS A 36 18.23 -10.31 -0.03
C LYS A 36 17.67 -9.28 -1.01
N LYS A 37 16.42 -8.84 -0.85
CA LYS A 37 15.73 -7.95 -1.80
C LYS A 37 15.90 -6.47 -1.47
N ARG A 38 16.07 -6.13 -0.18
CA ARG A 38 16.15 -4.75 0.29
C ARG A 38 17.52 -4.38 0.84
N HIS A 39 18.45 -5.34 0.95
CA HIS A 39 19.80 -5.13 1.47
C HIS A 39 19.81 -4.48 2.85
N LEU A 40 18.78 -4.75 3.67
CA LEU A 40 18.72 -4.26 5.04
C LEU A 40 19.70 -5.04 5.91
N LYS A 41 20.37 -4.33 6.82
CA LYS A 41 21.21 -4.95 7.83
C LYS A 41 20.32 -5.62 8.89
N GLU A 42 20.83 -6.68 9.51
CA GLU A 42 20.13 -7.39 10.58
C GLU A 42 19.65 -6.44 11.70
N SER A 43 20.45 -5.44 12.07
CA SER A 43 20.05 -4.43 13.07
C SER A 43 18.83 -3.60 12.64
N GLN A 44 18.71 -3.25 11.36
CA GLN A 44 17.58 -2.52 10.81
C GLN A 44 16.33 -3.40 10.73
N ILE A 45 16.50 -4.68 10.39
CA ILE A 45 15.42 -5.65 10.36
C ILE A 45 14.87 -5.88 11.77
N ASN A 46 15.75 -6.09 12.74
CA ASN A 46 15.36 -6.25 14.14
C ASN A 46 14.71 -4.98 14.68
N GLN A 47 15.23 -3.80 14.33
CA GLN A 47 14.58 -2.53 14.67
C GLN A 47 13.15 -2.46 14.11
N PHE A 48 12.94 -2.83 12.85
CA PHE A 48 11.61 -2.87 12.25
C PHE A 48 10.69 -3.84 12.99
N LEU A 49 11.10 -5.10 13.16
CA LEU A 49 10.30 -6.15 13.80
C LEU A 49 9.99 -5.84 15.26
N ASN A 50 10.87 -5.15 15.97
CA ASN A 50 10.64 -4.73 17.36
C ASN A 50 9.76 -3.49 17.48
N THR A 51 9.77 -2.61 16.47
CA THR A 51 9.01 -1.35 16.51
C THR A 51 7.60 -1.52 15.95
N TYR A 52 7.43 -2.35 14.93
CA TYR A 52 6.18 -2.45 14.18
C TYR A 52 5.62 -3.86 14.15
N GLU A 53 4.31 -3.92 14.05
CA GLU A 53 3.54 -5.12 13.71
C GLU A 53 2.81 -4.86 12.39
N VAL A 54 3.03 -5.71 11.38
CA VAL A 54 2.25 -5.65 10.13
C VAL A 54 0.92 -6.35 10.38
N LEU A 55 -0.17 -5.61 10.28
CA LEU A 55 -1.53 -6.08 10.55
C LEU A 55 -2.19 -6.64 9.29
N ASP A 56 -1.98 -5.97 8.15
CA ASP A 56 -2.59 -6.33 6.87
C ASP A 56 -1.73 -5.79 5.73
N GLN A 57 -1.83 -6.41 4.56
CA GLN A 57 -1.12 -6.00 3.35
C GLN A 57 -1.98 -6.20 2.10
N GLN A 58 -2.00 -5.17 1.25
CA GLN A 58 -2.39 -5.28 -0.15
C GLN A 58 -1.14 -5.60 -0.98
N LEU A 59 -1.08 -6.82 -1.50
CA LEU A 59 -0.09 -7.20 -2.50
C LEU A 59 -0.26 -6.35 -3.77
N GLU A 60 0.81 -6.24 -4.56
CA GLU A 60 0.82 -5.47 -5.80
C GLU A 60 -0.34 -5.88 -6.71
N THR A 61 -1.26 -4.97 -6.97
CA THR A 61 -2.38 -5.18 -7.89
C THR A 61 -1.92 -5.04 -9.34
N ALA A 62 -2.79 -5.37 -10.29
CA ALA A 62 -2.51 -5.15 -11.71
C ALA A 62 -2.24 -3.67 -12.07
N SER A 63 -2.67 -2.72 -11.24
CA SER A 63 -2.37 -1.29 -11.42
C SER A 63 -1.01 -0.88 -10.83
N GLY A 64 -0.29 -1.81 -10.18
CA GLY A 64 0.94 -1.53 -9.44
C GLY A 64 0.71 -0.96 -8.04
N PHE A 65 -0.54 -0.93 -7.55
CA PHE A 65 -0.84 -0.46 -6.20
C PHE A 65 -0.45 -1.51 -5.16
N SER A 66 0.29 -1.11 -4.14
CA SER A 66 0.57 -1.93 -2.96
C SER A 66 0.63 -1.05 -1.72
N ALA A 67 0.06 -1.55 -0.63
CA ALA A 67 0.05 -0.87 0.64
C ALA A 67 0.05 -1.87 1.80
N MET A 68 0.40 -1.39 2.98
CA MET A 68 0.32 -2.17 4.22
C MET A 68 -0.18 -1.31 5.36
N VAL A 69 -0.88 -1.96 6.29
CA VAL A 69 -1.24 -1.38 7.57
C VAL A 69 -0.28 -1.92 8.61
N VAL A 70 0.45 -1.02 9.27
CA VAL A 70 1.36 -1.38 10.37
C VAL A 70 0.94 -0.69 11.65
N ARG A 71 1.14 -1.35 12.78
CA ARG A 71 0.96 -0.78 14.12
C ARG A 71 2.31 -0.51 14.74
N GLU A 72 2.55 0.71 15.18
CA GLU A 72 3.68 1.03 16.06
C GLU A 72 3.39 0.44 17.45
N LYS A 73 4.20 -0.52 17.90
CA LYS A 73 3.96 -1.27 19.13
C LYS A 73 4.02 -0.39 20.39
N SER A 74 4.87 0.64 20.38
CA SER A 74 5.06 1.53 21.53
C SER A 74 3.88 2.47 21.78
N SER A 75 3.24 2.96 20.71
CA SER A 75 2.16 3.95 20.79
C SER A 75 0.77 3.40 20.49
N GLY A 76 0.69 2.20 19.90
CA GLY A 76 -0.53 1.60 19.40
C GLY A 76 -1.08 2.26 18.13
N LYS A 77 -0.38 3.26 17.56
CA LYS A 77 -0.83 3.98 16.36
C LYS A 77 -0.76 3.08 15.12
N ASN A 78 -1.85 3.05 14.37
CA ASN A 78 -1.88 2.40 13.06
C ASN A 78 -1.41 3.40 11.99
N LEU A 79 -0.54 2.94 11.11
CA LEU A 79 0.06 3.68 10.01
C LEU A 79 -0.32 2.99 8.70
N PHE A 80 -0.82 3.77 7.75
CA PHE A 80 -1.08 3.31 6.38
C PHE A 80 0.13 3.64 5.52
N VAL A 81 0.80 2.62 5.00
CA VAL A 81 2.05 2.76 4.24
C VAL A 81 1.81 2.31 2.80
N ILE A 82 1.91 3.24 1.86
CA ILE A 82 1.79 2.97 0.42
C ILE A 82 3.20 2.87 -0.17
N ARG A 83 3.42 1.87 -1.03
CA ARG A 83 4.66 1.75 -1.80
C ARG A 83 4.64 2.81 -2.93
N GLY A 84 5.44 3.88 -2.80
CA GLY A 84 5.68 4.96 -3.78
C GLY A 84 4.48 5.44 -4.61
N THR A 85 3.91 6.62 -4.40
CA THR A 85 4.58 7.94 -4.46
C THR A 85 4.52 8.72 -3.16
N GLN A 86 5.53 9.56 -2.93
CA GLN A 86 5.61 10.43 -1.75
C GLN A 86 4.41 11.39 -1.74
N GLU A 87 3.71 11.37 -0.61
CA GLU A 87 2.53 12.18 -0.22
C GLU A 87 1.13 11.59 -0.54
N PRO A 88 0.67 10.59 0.25
CA PRO A 88 -0.70 10.09 0.21
C PRO A 88 -1.73 10.99 0.93
N VAL A 89 -1.26 11.94 1.75
CA VAL A 89 -2.17 12.80 2.54
C VAL A 89 -2.94 13.72 1.58
N ASP A 90 -2.29 14.15 0.50
CA ASP A 90 -2.90 14.94 -0.58
C ASP A 90 -3.67 14.06 -1.57
N PHE A 91 -3.48 12.74 -1.62
CA PHE A 91 -4.19 11.91 -2.59
C PHE A 91 -5.67 11.66 -2.25
N LEU A 92 -5.99 11.57 -0.95
CA LEU A 92 -7.36 11.42 -0.46
C LEU A 92 -8.10 12.75 -0.36
N GLN A 93 -7.40 13.85 -0.09
CA GLN A 93 -7.97 15.20 -0.06
C GLN A 93 -7.98 15.88 -1.45
N ASP A 94 -6.96 15.68 -2.28
CA ASP A 94 -6.79 16.24 -3.64
C ASP A 94 -7.01 15.20 -4.76
N GLY A 95 -7.67 14.07 -4.46
CA GLY A 95 -7.97 12.95 -5.38
C GLY A 95 -8.81 13.29 -6.62
N MET A 96 -8.91 14.57 -6.98
CA MET A 96 -9.54 15.11 -8.18
C MET A 96 -8.59 15.46 -9.33
N LEU A 97 -7.25 15.35 -9.22
CA LEU A 97 -6.37 15.55 -10.39
C LEU A 97 -6.23 14.29 -11.26
N VAL A 98 -7.34 13.88 -11.85
CA VAL A 98 -7.41 12.94 -12.97
C VAL A 98 -7.04 13.68 -14.25
N ALA A 99 -5.76 13.65 -14.66
CA ALA A 99 -5.33 14.29 -15.90
C ALA A 99 -4.54 13.41 -16.89
N THR A 100 -4.12 12.19 -16.53
CA THR A 100 -3.24 11.39 -17.43
C THR A 100 -3.57 9.90 -17.55
N GLY A 101 -4.65 9.41 -16.92
CA GLY A 101 -5.16 8.04 -17.10
C GLY A 101 -4.42 6.92 -16.36
N LEU A 102 -3.16 7.11 -15.96
CA LEU A 102 -2.36 6.10 -15.22
C LEU A 102 -2.71 6.01 -13.73
N ALA A 103 -3.05 7.14 -13.08
CA ALA A 103 -3.31 7.16 -11.64
C ALA A 103 -4.70 6.63 -11.25
N LYS A 104 -5.69 6.61 -12.16
CA LYS A 104 -7.09 6.32 -11.80
C LYS A 104 -7.28 4.91 -11.22
N ALA A 105 -6.62 3.91 -11.80
CA ALA A 105 -6.70 2.53 -11.30
C ALA A 105 -6.04 2.40 -9.92
N GLN A 106 -4.89 3.04 -9.71
CA GLN A 106 -4.20 3.08 -8.42
C GLN A 106 -5.02 3.82 -7.35
N VAL A 107 -5.74 4.90 -7.71
CA VAL A 107 -6.68 5.59 -6.82
C VAL A 107 -7.79 4.65 -6.36
N ILE A 108 -8.39 3.92 -7.29
CA ILE A 108 -9.49 3.01 -6.99
C ILE A 108 -9.02 1.87 -6.10
N ASP A 109 -7.88 1.27 -6.40
CA ASP A 109 -7.30 0.20 -5.56
C ASP A 109 -6.98 0.71 -4.15
N ALA A 110 -6.46 1.94 -4.03
CA ALA A 110 -6.19 2.55 -2.73
C ALA A 110 -7.46 2.80 -1.92
N LEU A 111 -8.52 3.32 -2.54
CA LEU A 111 -9.80 3.58 -1.88
C LEU A 111 -10.50 2.27 -1.47
N ASN A 112 -10.47 1.27 -2.34
CA ASN A 112 -11.03 -0.05 -2.04
C ASN A 112 -10.28 -0.71 -0.88
N TYR A 113 -8.95 -0.65 -0.90
CA TYR A 113 -8.15 -1.16 0.19
C TYR A 113 -8.39 -0.40 1.51
N PHE A 114 -8.45 0.93 1.45
CA PHE A 114 -8.76 1.76 2.62
C PHE A 114 -10.14 1.42 3.22
N ASN A 115 -11.17 1.30 2.38
CA ASN A 115 -12.50 0.89 2.83
C ASN A 115 -12.46 -0.50 3.46
N LYS A 116 -11.79 -1.47 2.82
CA LYS A 116 -11.62 -2.83 3.36
C LYS A 116 -11.00 -2.83 4.76
N VAL A 117 -9.94 -2.07 5.01
CA VAL A 117 -9.23 -2.08 6.30
C VAL A 117 -9.87 -1.20 7.39
N THR A 118 -10.75 -0.27 7.00
CA THR A 118 -11.48 0.59 7.96
C THR A 118 -12.89 0.10 8.27
N THR A 119 -13.47 -0.76 7.42
CA THR A 119 -14.75 -1.41 7.68
C THR A 119 -14.62 -2.46 8.80
N PRO A 120 -15.46 -2.41 9.84
CA PRO A 120 -15.45 -3.42 10.90
C PRO A 120 -15.68 -4.83 10.38
N LYS A 121 -15.04 -5.82 11.03
CA LYS A 121 -15.19 -7.23 10.68
C LYS A 121 -16.68 -7.64 10.65
N GLY A 122 -17.10 -8.25 9.55
CA GLY A 122 -18.48 -8.71 9.35
C GLY A 122 -19.42 -7.68 8.72
N GLN A 123 -18.95 -6.46 8.46
CA GLN A 123 -19.69 -5.47 7.67
C GLN A 123 -19.27 -5.48 6.21
N THR A 124 -20.20 -5.16 5.32
CA THR A 124 -19.94 -5.01 3.90
C THR A 124 -19.41 -3.61 3.61
N TYR A 125 -18.52 -3.50 2.63
CA TYR A 125 -18.11 -2.22 2.05
C TYR A 125 -18.46 -2.23 0.56
N ASN A 126 -18.70 -1.04 0.01
CA ASN A 126 -18.92 -0.90 -1.43
C ASN A 126 -17.57 -0.79 -2.13
N GLU A 127 -17.27 -1.77 -2.98
CA GLU A 127 -16.11 -1.72 -3.85
C GLU A 127 -16.39 -0.74 -5.01
N ILE A 128 -15.46 0.18 -5.24
CA ILE A 128 -15.45 1.05 -6.40
C ILE A 128 -14.99 0.22 -7.58
N VAL A 129 -15.89 -0.04 -8.52
CA VAL A 129 -15.56 -0.75 -9.76
C VAL A 129 -15.42 0.25 -10.91
N SER A 130 -14.20 0.42 -11.43
CA SER A 130 -14.00 1.15 -12.69
C SER A 130 -14.50 0.31 -13.86
N LYS A 131 -15.56 0.77 -14.54
CA LYS A 131 -16.03 0.19 -15.82
C LYS A 131 -15.17 0.57 -17.03
N ILE A 132 -13.95 1.09 -16.86
CA ILE A 132 -13.12 1.47 -18.01
C ILE A 132 -12.33 0.26 -18.49
N THR A 133 -12.96 -0.54 -19.34
CA THR A 133 -12.26 -1.35 -20.33
C THR A 133 -11.66 -0.39 -21.36
N SER A 134 -10.33 -0.24 -21.39
CA SER A 134 -9.69 0.44 -22.53
C SER A 134 -10.12 -0.26 -23.84
N PRO A 135 -10.38 0.52 -24.88
CA PRO A 135 -9.35 0.57 -25.90
C PRO A 135 -8.96 2.00 -26.26
N LEU A 136 -7.71 2.15 -26.69
CA LEU A 136 -7.26 3.24 -27.57
C LEU A 136 -8.27 3.41 -28.70
N SER A 137 -9.13 4.42 -28.64
CA SER A 137 -9.90 4.99 -29.76
C SER A 137 -11.10 5.77 -29.22
N SER A 138 -11.00 7.09 -29.13
CA SER A 138 -12.04 7.98 -29.66
C SER A 138 -11.55 9.42 -29.58
N SER A 139 -11.42 10.01 -30.76
CA SER A 139 -11.15 11.42 -31.01
C SER A 139 -12.12 12.31 -30.23
N PHE A 140 -11.59 13.23 -29.43
CA PHE A 140 -12.38 14.34 -28.90
C PHE A 140 -12.31 15.50 -29.88
N SER A 141 -13.38 15.74 -30.63
CA SER A 141 -13.63 17.06 -31.22
C SER A 141 -14.31 17.91 -30.16
N ILE A 142 -13.66 19.00 -29.77
CA ILE A 142 -14.30 20.11 -29.06
C ILE A 142 -14.78 21.07 -30.15
N SER A 143 -16.10 21.19 -30.31
CA SER A 143 -16.68 22.35 -31.00
C SER A 143 -16.84 23.46 -29.98
N ILE A 144 -16.24 24.60 -30.28
CA ILE A 144 -16.31 25.87 -29.54
C ILE A 144 -17.74 26.42 -29.59
#